data_AF-A0A379SBK6-F1
#
_entry.id   AF-A0A379SBK6-F1
#
_cell.length_a   1.000
_cell.length_b   1.000
_cell.length_c   1.000
_cell.angle_alpha   90.00
_cell.angle_beta   90.00
_cell.angle_gamma   90.00
#
_symmetry.space_group_name_H-M   'P 1'
#
loop_
_entity.id
_entity.type
_entity.pdbx_description
1 polymer ?
#
loop_
_entity_poly.entity_id
_entity_poly.type
_entity_poly.pdbx_seq_one_letter_code
_entity_poly.pdbx_strand_id
1 'polypeptide(L)'
;MGYAASRQTALCLDAGHFHPTEVISDKISAAMLYVPRLLLHVSRPVRWDSDHVVLLDDETQAIASEIVRHNLFDRVHIGLDFFDASINRIAAWVIGTRNMKKALLRALLEPTDQLRQLEASGDYTARLALLKSKNPCRGRPSGKCIVSVTTRRQAVSGWKACGHMKKRF
;
A
#
# COMPACT_ATOMS: atom_id res chain seq x y z
N MET A 1 -5.17 6.44 -20.75
CA MET A 1 -5.07 4.97 -20.55
C MET A 1 -5.21 4.16 -21.85
N GLY A 2 -6.05 4.54 -22.82
CA GLY A 2 -6.29 3.74 -24.04
C GLY A 2 -5.06 3.43 -24.92
N TYR A 3 -4.01 4.26 -24.86
CA TYR A 3 -2.75 3.96 -25.56
C TYR A 3 -2.08 2.69 -25.03
N ALA A 4 -1.94 2.55 -23.70
CA ALA A 4 -1.33 1.37 -23.09
C ALA A 4 -2.13 0.10 -23.37
N ALA A 5 -3.46 0.19 -23.38
CA ALA A 5 -4.34 -0.93 -23.73
C ALA A 5 -4.18 -1.35 -25.21
N SER A 6 -4.10 -0.39 -26.13
CA SER A 6 -3.96 -0.70 -27.56
C SER A 6 -2.56 -1.16 -27.97
N ARG A 7 -1.51 -0.70 -27.27
CA ARG A 7 -0.10 -1.02 -27.58
C ARG A 7 0.50 -2.05 -26.63
N GLN A 8 -0.31 -2.57 -25.70
CA GLN A 8 0.10 -3.57 -24.70
C GLN A 8 1.37 -3.17 -23.94
N THR A 9 1.50 -1.87 -23.62
CA THR A 9 2.58 -1.36 -22.79
C THR A 9 2.20 -1.46 -21.31
N ALA A 10 3.19 -1.38 -20.42
CA ALA A 10 2.89 -1.18 -19.00
C ALA A 10 2.17 0.17 -18.81
N LEU A 11 1.20 0.22 -17.90
CA LEU A 11 0.52 1.45 -17.52
C LEU A 11 1.04 1.90 -16.15
N CYS A 12 1.55 3.13 -16.09
CA CYS A 12 1.94 3.76 -14.84
C CYS A 12 0.74 4.49 -14.22
N LEU A 13 0.44 4.21 -12.97
CA LEU A 13 -0.56 4.92 -12.16
C LEU A 13 0.17 5.56 -10.99
N ASP A 14 0.11 6.89 -10.92
CA ASP A 14 0.67 7.65 -9.80
C ASP A 14 -0.45 8.13 -8.90
N ALA A 15 -0.32 7.92 -7.59
CA ALA A 15 -1.32 8.33 -6.62
C ALA A 15 -1.54 9.86 -6.58
N GLY A 16 -0.58 10.67 -7.03
CA GLY A 16 -0.65 12.13 -7.01
C GLY A 16 -1.25 12.79 -8.25
N HIS A 17 -1.27 12.07 -9.39
CA HIS A 17 -1.59 12.63 -10.71
C HIS A 17 -3.09 12.60 -11.10
N PHE A 18 -3.99 12.46 -10.15
CA PHE A 18 -5.43 12.32 -10.42
C PHE A 18 -6.27 13.45 -9.79
N HIS A 19 -7.55 13.52 -10.15
CA HIS A 19 -8.44 14.56 -9.65
C HIS A 19 -8.65 14.46 -8.13
N PRO A 20 -9.10 15.54 -7.47
CA PRO A 20 -9.48 15.47 -6.07
C PRO A 20 -10.51 14.35 -5.85
N THR A 21 -10.30 13.52 -4.82
CA THR A 21 -11.08 12.31 -4.47
C THR A 21 -10.91 11.10 -5.40
N GLU A 22 -10.21 11.25 -6.52
CA GLU A 22 -9.91 10.13 -7.41
C GLU A 22 -8.79 9.27 -6.81
N VAL A 23 -9.03 7.96 -6.75
CA VAL A 23 -8.13 6.98 -6.13
C VAL A 23 -7.59 6.02 -7.17
N ILE A 24 -6.35 5.57 -7.00
CA ILE A 24 -5.72 4.62 -7.91
C ILE A 24 -6.05 3.17 -7.54
N SER A 25 -6.38 2.91 -6.27
CA SER A 25 -6.81 1.60 -5.79
C SER A 25 -7.93 1.00 -6.63
N ASP A 26 -8.99 1.76 -6.90
CA ASP A 26 -10.13 1.37 -7.75
C ASP A 26 -9.73 1.05 -9.21
N LYS A 27 -8.69 1.72 -9.72
CA LYS A 27 -8.25 1.59 -11.11
C LYS A 27 -7.44 0.33 -11.36
N ILE A 28 -6.87 -0.29 -10.32
CA ILE A 28 -6.01 -1.47 -10.46
C ILE A 28 -6.80 -2.63 -11.07
N SER A 29 -7.91 -3.01 -10.45
CA SER A 29 -8.72 -4.16 -10.90
C SER A 29 -9.26 -3.96 -12.33
N ALA A 30 -9.70 -2.75 -12.66
CA ALA A 30 -10.20 -2.40 -13.98
C ALA A 30 -9.09 -2.37 -15.05
N ALA A 31 -7.95 -1.73 -14.77
CA ALA A 31 -6.85 -1.60 -15.74
C ALA A 31 -6.23 -2.95 -16.09
N MET A 32 -6.09 -3.85 -15.09
CA MET A 32 -5.47 -5.17 -15.25
C MET A 32 -6.16 -6.09 -16.26
N LEU A 33 -7.42 -5.82 -16.60
CA LEU A 33 -8.16 -6.54 -17.64
C LEU A 33 -7.66 -6.22 -19.05
N TYR A 34 -7.08 -5.03 -19.25
CA TYR A 34 -6.74 -4.51 -20.58
C TYR A 34 -5.23 -4.33 -20.79
N VAL A 35 -4.44 -4.22 -19.72
CA VAL A 35 -2.98 -4.01 -19.80
C VAL A 35 -2.21 -5.18 -19.19
N PRO A 36 -1.05 -5.57 -19.75
CA PRO A 36 -0.32 -6.74 -19.29
C PRO A 36 0.32 -6.51 -17.91
N ARG A 37 0.81 -5.29 -17.64
CA ARG A 37 1.52 -4.93 -16.40
C ARG A 37 1.14 -3.52 -15.94
N LEU A 38 1.20 -3.32 -14.63
CA LEU A 38 1.04 -2.01 -14.00
C LEU A 38 2.33 -1.59 -13.29
N LEU A 39 2.65 -0.32 -13.38
CA LEU A 39 3.62 0.36 -12.53
C LEU A 39 2.83 1.28 -11.61
N LEU A 40 3.01 1.15 -10.30
CA LEU A 40 2.34 1.99 -9.31
C LEU A 40 3.37 2.92 -8.68
N HIS A 41 3.23 4.21 -8.88
CA HIS A 41 3.94 5.23 -8.14
C HIS A 41 3.10 5.61 -6.93
N VAL A 42 3.56 5.18 -5.75
CA VAL A 42 2.88 5.51 -4.50
C VAL A 42 3.52 6.78 -3.96
N SER A 43 2.74 7.85 -4.00
CA SER A 43 3.04 9.20 -3.52
C SER A 43 1.90 9.65 -2.60
N ARG A 44 2.07 10.76 -1.88
CA ARG A 44 0.98 11.36 -1.07
C ARG A 44 0.67 12.76 -1.61
N PRO A 45 -0.43 12.94 -2.39
CA PRO A 45 -0.85 14.26 -2.78
C PRO A 45 -1.39 15.04 -1.58
N VAL A 46 -1.09 16.34 -1.56
CA VAL A 46 -1.62 17.29 -0.58
C VAL A 46 -2.20 18.46 -1.35
N ARG A 47 -3.49 18.36 -1.70
CA ARG A 47 -4.25 19.28 -2.56
C ARG A 47 -3.82 19.34 -4.03
N TRP A 48 -2.55 19.07 -4.30
CA TRP A 48 -1.94 18.94 -5.61
C TRP A 48 -0.91 17.81 -5.54
N ASP A 49 -0.33 17.49 -6.70
CA ASP A 49 0.74 16.51 -6.84
C ASP A 49 2.04 17.03 -6.20
N SER A 50 2.10 16.91 -4.89
CA SER A 50 3.10 17.59 -4.04
C SER A 50 4.17 16.67 -3.49
N ASP A 51 4.21 15.42 -3.97
CA ASP A 51 5.30 14.47 -3.70
C ASP A 51 5.66 14.30 -2.21
N HIS A 52 4.66 14.31 -1.32
CA HIS A 52 4.94 14.09 0.08
C HIS A 52 5.21 12.61 0.38
N VAL A 53 5.99 12.38 1.44
CA VAL A 53 6.32 11.03 1.90
C VAL A 53 5.07 10.19 2.16
N VAL A 54 5.09 8.96 1.64
CA VAL A 54 4.04 7.95 1.80
C VAL A 54 3.80 7.62 3.27
N LEU A 55 2.55 7.73 3.69
CA LEU A 55 2.09 7.38 5.02
C LEU A 55 1.37 6.03 5.01
N LEU A 56 1.03 5.53 6.20
CA LEU A 56 0.12 4.40 6.32
C LEU A 56 -1.31 4.94 6.43
N ASP A 57 -1.77 5.51 5.33
CA ASP A 57 -3.12 6.06 5.16
C ASP A 57 -4.06 5.03 4.53
N ASP A 58 -5.32 5.44 4.35
CA ASP A 58 -6.38 4.57 3.85
C ASP A 58 -6.14 4.19 2.37
N GLU A 59 -5.66 5.11 1.54
CA GLU A 59 -5.39 4.83 0.11
C GLU A 59 -4.17 3.92 -0.08
N THR A 60 -3.07 4.13 0.65
CA THR A 60 -1.91 3.23 0.62
C THR A 60 -2.31 1.82 1.09
N GLN A 61 -3.20 1.74 2.09
CA GLN A 61 -3.73 0.45 2.53
C GLN A 61 -4.66 -0.18 1.48
N ALA A 62 -5.49 0.60 0.81
CA ALA A 62 -6.38 0.13 -0.25
C ALA A 62 -5.59 -0.41 -1.45
N ILE A 63 -4.57 0.32 -1.91
CA ILE A 63 -3.65 -0.12 -2.97
C ILE A 63 -3.03 -1.47 -2.61
N ALA A 64 -2.52 -1.60 -1.38
CA ALA A 64 -1.91 -2.84 -0.93
C ALA A 64 -2.91 -4.01 -0.84
N SER A 65 -4.14 -3.73 -0.38
CA SER A 65 -5.22 -4.70 -0.33
C SER A 65 -5.62 -5.18 -1.73
N GLU A 66 -5.74 -4.30 -2.72
CA GLU A 66 -6.06 -4.68 -4.10
C GLU A 66 -5.00 -5.60 -4.73
N ILE A 67 -3.72 -5.27 -4.54
CA ILE A 67 -2.60 -6.09 -5.05
C ILE A 67 -2.65 -7.50 -4.46
N VAL A 68 -2.85 -7.61 -3.14
CA VAL A 68 -2.83 -8.90 -2.44
C VAL A 68 -4.10 -9.70 -2.72
N ARG A 69 -5.28 -9.08 -2.68
CA ARG A 69 -6.56 -9.75 -2.95
C ARG A 69 -6.56 -10.39 -4.34
N HIS A 70 -6.06 -9.67 -5.34
CA HIS A 70 -6.03 -10.14 -6.72
C HIS A 70 -4.77 -10.96 -7.08
N ASN A 71 -3.89 -11.25 -6.10
CA ASN A 71 -2.66 -12.01 -6.30
C ASN A 71 -1.77 -11.45 -7.43
N LEU A 72 -1.63 -10.11 -7.50
CA LEU A 72 -1.00 -9.41 -8.62
C LEU A 72 0.52 -9.23 -8.50
N PHE A 73 1.20 -10.09 -7.72
CA PHE A 73 2.62 -9.92 -7.37
C PHE A 73 3.55 -9.85 -8.58
N ASP A 74 3.27 -10.60 -9.64
CA ASP A 74 4.14 -10.67 -10.83
C ASP A 74 3.83 -9.60 -11.89
N ARG A 75 2.63 -8.99 -11.82
CA ARG A 75 2.13 -8.04 -12.83
C ARG A 75 2.18 -6.59 -12.37
N VAL A 76 2.23 -6.35 -11.06
CA VAL A 76 2.27 -5.01 -10.46
C VAL A 76 3.68 -4.72 -9.95
N HIS A 77 4.29 -3.66 -10.50
CA HIS A 77 5.56 -3.13 -10.02
C HIS A 77 5.28 -1.94 -9.10
N ILE A 78 5.77 -2.01 -7.86
CA ILE A 78 5.56 -0.95 -6.86
C ILE A 78 6.80 -0.06 -6.83
N GLY A 79 6.62 1.19 -7.25
CA GLY A 79 7.56 2.30 -7.12
C GLY A 79 7.11 3.28 -6.03
N LEU A 80 8.09 3.97 -5.45
CA LEU A 80 7.84 5.10 -4.55
C LEU A 80 8.24 6.36 -5.30
N ASP A 81 7.31 7.29 -5.43
CA ASP A 81 7.57 8.60 -6.04
C ASP A 81 7.24 9.66 -5.01
N PHE A 82 8.26 10.25 -4.41
CA PHE A 82 8.10 11.36 -3.48
C PHE A 82 9.45 12.06 -3.27
N PHE A 83 9.38 13.36 -3.06
CA PHE A 83 10.53 14.21 -2.84
C PHE A 83 10.18 15.27 -1.79
N ASP A 84 10.51 14.98 -0.54
CA ASP A 84 10.38 15.93 0.56
C ASP A 84 11.76 16.46 0.95
N ALA A 85 12.06 17.70 0.53
CA ALA A 85 13.30 18.39 0.85
C ALA A 85 13.30 19.08 2.22
N SER A 86 12.16 19.11 2.93
CA SER A 86 12.03 19.77 4.23
C SER A 86 12.54 18.91 5.40
N ILE A 87 12.69 17.61 5.18
CA ILE A 87 13.14 16.63 6.18
C ILE A 87 14.41 15.88 5.73
N ASN A 88 14.98 15.08 6.64
CA ASN A 88 16.09 14.20 6.31
C ASN A 88 15.67 13.19 5.22
N ARG A 89 16.34 13.24 4.06
CA ARG A 89 16.06 12.40 2.88
C ARG A 89 16.14 10.90 3.17
N ILE A 90 17.08 10.49 4.03
CA ILE A 90 17.20 9.08 4.45
C ILE A 90 15.97 8.69 5.29
N ALA A 91 15.53 9.59 6.19
CA ALA A 91 14.33 9.35 6.97
C ALA A 91 13.08 9.27 6.09
N ALA A 92 12.95 10.14 5.08
CA ALA A 92 11.86 10.13 4.11
C ALA A 92 11.75 8.75 3.41
N TRP A 93 12.86 8.26 2.85
CA TRP A 93 12.90 6.93 2.22
C TRP A 93 12.59 5.79 3.17
N VAL A 94 13.17 5.82 4.38
CA VAL A 94 12.91 4.79 5.40
C VAL A 94 11.44 4.78 5.80
N ILE A 95 10.82 5.95 5.98
CA ILE A 95 9.41 6.07 6.37
C ILE A 95 8.52 5.56 5.24
N GLY A 96 8.65 6.08 4.02
CA GLY A 96 7.81 5.70 2.89
C GLY A 96 7.90 4.20 2.57
N THR A 97 9.12 3.68 2.45
CA THR A 97 9.34 2.25 2.15
C THR A 97 8.79 1.33 3.24
N ARG A 98 8.93 1.71 4.51
CA ARG A 98 8.39 0.91 5.62
C ARG A 98 6.88 0.97 5.68
N ASN A 99 6.27 2.12 5.38
CA ASN A 99 4.82 2.25 5.37
C ASN A 99 4.19 1.41 4.26
N MET A 100 4.74 1.42 3.05
CA MET A 100 4.28 0.55 1.97
C MET A 100 4.40 -0.94 2.33
N LYS A 101 5.53 -1.36 2.92
CA LYS A 101 5.71 -2.74 3.39
C LYS A 101 4.74 -3.12 4.51
N LYS A 102 4.42 -2.18 5.42
CA LYS A 102 3.41 -2.41 6.47
C LYS A 102 2.01 -2.56 5.88
N ALA A 103 1.66 -1.77 4.88
CA ALA A 103 0.37 -1.87 4.18
C ALA A 103 0.22 -3.25 3.51
N LEU A 104 1.25 -3.71 2.79
CA LEU A 104 1.30 -5.05 2.19
C LEU A 104 1.18 -6.16 3.23
N LEU A 105 1.89 -6.04 4.36
CA LEU A 105 1.79 -7.02 5.43
C LEU A 105 0.40 -7.06 6.06
N ARG A 106 -0.27 -5.91 6.21
CA ARG A 106 -1.65 -5.86 6.70
C ARG A 106 -2.61 -6.54 5.73
N ALA A 107 -2.45 -6.30 4.43
CA ALA A 107 -3.25 -6.95 3.41
C ALA A 107 -3.03 -8.48 3.37
N LEU A 108 -1.80 -8.96 3.54
CA LEU A 108 -1.50 -10.40 3.63
C LEU A 108 -2.07 -11.09 4.89
N LEU A 109 -2.37 -10.33 5.94
CA LEU A 109 -2.97 -10.84 7.17
C LEU A 109 -4.51 -10.77 7.16
N GLU A 110 -5.09 -10.21 6.12
CA GLU A 110 -6.54 -10.09 5.96
C GLU A 110 -7.15 -11.44 5.56
N PRO A 111 -8.26 -11.88 6.17
CA PRO A 111 -8.95 -13.11 5.77
C PRO A 111 -9.78 -12.88 4.50
N THR A 112 -9.11 -12.69 3.37
CA THR A 112 -9.75 -12.34 2.09
C THR A 112 -10.82 -13.35 1.67
N ASP A 113 -10.58 -14.65 1.85
CA ASP A 113 -11.55 -15.69 1.43
C ASP A 113 -12.85 -15.63 2.24
N GLN A 114 -12.75 -15.39 3.55
CA GLN A 114 -13.93 -15.22 4.40
C GLN A 114 -14.69 -13.94 4.04
N LEU A 115 -13.98 -12.85 3.77
CA LEU A 115 -14.60 -11.59 3.35
C LEU A 115 -15.32 -11.73 2.00
N ARG A 116 -14.74 -12.44 1.04
CA ARG A 116 -15.37 -12.73 -0.25
C ARG A 116 -16.62 -13.59 -0.10
N GLN A 117 -16.58 -14.59 0.78
CA GLN A 117 -17.75 -15.44 1.05
C GLN A 117 -18.89 -14.63 1.67
N LEU A 118 -18.59 -13.77 2.66
CA LEU A 118 -19.59 -12.90 3.29
C LEU A 118 -20.18 -11.88 2.30
N GLU A 119 -19.36 -11.36 1.39
CA GLU A 119 -19.82 -10.49 0.31
C GLU A 119 -20.72 -11.22 -0.68
N ALA A 120 -20.34 -12.43 -1.10
CA ALA A 120 -21.15 -13.27 -1.99
C ALA A 120 -22.45 -13.75 -1.34
N SER A 121 -22.49 -13.93 -0.02
CA SER A 121 -23.70 -14.28 0.73
C SER A 121 -24.59 -13.08 1.06
N GLY A 122 -24.19 -11.85 0.72
CA GLY A 122 -24.95 -10.63 0.99
C GLY A 122 -24.93 -10.16 2.45
N ASP A 123 -24.08 -10.73 3.30
CA ASP A 123 -23.95 -10.32 4.71
C ASP A 123 -22.97 -9.13 4.83
N TYR A 124 -23.46 -7.96 4.44
CA TYR A 124 -22.67 -6.73 4.47
C TYR A 124 -22.36 -6.26 5.90
N THR A 125 -23.15 -6.67 6.89
CA THR A 125 -22.94 -6.32 8.31
C THR A 125 -21.71 -7.04 8.85
N ALA A 126 -21.65 -8.36 8.66
CA ALA A 126 -20.48 -9.14 9.06
C ALA A 126 -19.22 -8.71 8.29
N ARG A 127 -19.35 -8.42 6.98
CA ARG A 127 -18.25 -7.91 6.16
C ARG A 127 -17.67 -6.63 6.75
N LEU A 128 -18.51 -5.64 7.07
CA LEU A 128 -18.06 -4.36 7.63
C LEU A 128 -17.46 -4.53 9.03
N ALA A 129 -18.07 -5.36 9.88
CA ALA A 129 -17.58 -5.63 11.22
C ALA A 129 -16.18 -6.28 11.19
N LEU A 130 -15.97 -7.25 10.29
CA LEU A 130 -14.70 -7.96 10.16
C LEU A 130 -13.59 -7.04 9.60
N LEU A 131 -13.91 -6.22 8.59
CA LEU A 131 -13.00 -5.21 8.04
C LEU A 131 -12.56 -4.19 9.09
N LYS A 132 -13.48 -3.72 9.94
CA LYS A 132 -13.18 -2.72 10.98
C LYS A 132 -12.44 -3.29 12.17
N SER A 133 -12.71 -4.54 12.54
CA SER A 133 -12.15 -5.17 13.74
C SER A 133 -10.61 -5.15 13.76
N LYS A 134 -9.93 -5.05 12.60
CA LYS A 134 -8.46 -5.00 12.47
C LYS A 134 -7.73 -6.10 13.29
N ASN A 135 -8.46 -7.13 13.68
CA ASN A 135 -7.96 -8.33 14.32
C ASN A 135 -7.67 -9.30 13.18
N PRO A 136 -6.39 -9.55 12.84
CA PRO A 136 -6.10 -10.57 11.87
C PRO A 136 -6.56 -11.91 12.45
N CYS A 137 -7.15 -12.74 11.61
CA CYS A 137 -7.38 -14.14 11.93
C CYS A 137 -6.08 -14.72 12.50
N ARG A 138 -6.19 -15.39 13.66
CA ARG A 138 -5.11 -15.89 14.57
C ARG A 138 -4.70 -14.98 15.74
N GLY A 139 -5.50 -14.00 16.15
CA GLY A 139 -5.40 -13.39 17.49
C GLY A 139 -4.09 -12.66 17.81
N ARG A 140 -3.27 -12.31 16.80
CA ARG A 140 -2.03 -11.55 16.98
C ARG A 140 -2.19 -10.13 16.45
N PRO A 141 -1.97 -9.09 17.26
CA PRO A 141 -2.00 -7.72 16.77
C PRO A 141 -1.03 -7.54 15.59
N SER A 142 -1.46 -6.85 14.53
CA SER A 142 -0.62 -6.54 13.35
C SER A 142 0.75 -5.94 13.72
N GLY A 143 0.80 -5.19 14.84
CA GLY A 143 2.04 -4.69 15.42
C GLY A 143 3.06 -5.78 15.79
N LYS A 144 2.62 -6.93 16.33
CA LYS A 144 3.53 -8.05 16.68
C LYS A 144 4.10 -8.72 15.44
N CYS A 145 3.34 -8.84 14.35
CA CYS A 145 3.82 -9.36 13.07
C CYS A 145 4.82 -8.40 12.40
N ILE A 146 4.53 -7.09 12.40
CA ILE A 146 5.45 -6.08 11.86
C ILE A 146 6.81 -6.13 12.59
N VAL A 147 6.77 -6.24 13.91
CA VAL A 147 8.00 -6.35 14.73
C VAL A 147 8.74 -7.64 14.41
N SER A 148 8.06 -8.79 14.31
CA SER A 148 8.73 -10.06 14.03
C SER A 148 9.42 -10.08 12.66
N VAL A 149 8.77 -9.54 11.62
CA VAL A 149 9.34 -9.44 10.26
C VAL A 149 10.55 -8.49 10.27
N THR A 150 10.45 -7.38 11.00
CA THR A 150 11.53 -6.40 11.13
C THR A 150 12.75 -7.02 11.83
N THR A 151 12.54 -7.73 12.94
CA THR A 151 13.60 -8.41 13.70
C THR A 151 14.25 -9.53 12.88
N ARG A 152 13.46 -10.34 12.15
CA ARG A 152 13.99 -11.41 11.28
C ARG A 152 14.85 -10.88 10.14
N ARG A 153 14.57 -9.68 9.61
CA ARG A 153 15.35 -9.04 8.55
C ARG A 153 16.51 -8.18 9.09
N GLN A 154 16.86 -8.31 10.37
CA GLN A 154 17.90 -7.50 11.04
C GLN A 154 17.71 -5.98 10.87
N ALA A 155 16.48 -5.52 10.66
CA ALA A 155 16.16 -4.10 10.54
C ALA A 155 15.80 -3.51 11.91
N VAL A 156 16.11 -2.23 12.13
CA VAL A 156 15.84 -1.56 13.40
C VAL A 156 14.32 -1.34 13.57
N SER A 157 13.74 -1.85 14.66
CA SER A 157 12.31 -1.74 14.96
C SER A 157 11.95 -0.44 15.70
N GLY A 158 10.76 0.09 15.41
CA GLY A 158 10.18 1.23 16.12
C GLY A 158 11.01 2.53 16.09
N TRP A 159 10.92 3.30 17.17
CA TRP A 159 11.56 4.61 17.34
C TRP A 159 13.09 4.56 17.38
N LYS A 160 13.67 3.37 17.59
CA LYS A 160 15.13 3.18 17.54
C LYS A 160 15.71 3.53 16.17
N ALA A 161 14.93 3.41 15.09
CA ALA A 161 15.36 3.85 13.76
C ALA A 161 15.60 5.36 13.70
N CYS A 162 14.73 6.15 14.34
CA CYS A 162 14.91 7.61 14.47
C CYS A 162 16.19 7.94 15.25
N GLY A 163 16.47 7.21 16.33
CA GLY A 163 17.71 7.37 17.09
C GLY A 163 18.99 7.12 16.29
N HIS A 164 18.99 6.18 15.35
CA HIS A 164 20.14 5.94 14.47
C HIS A 164 20.30 7.03 13.40
N MET A 165 19.19 7.60 12.93
CA MET A 165 19.20 8.69 11.95
C MET A 165 19.61 10.03 12.56
N LYS A 166 19.36 10.23 13.87
CA LYS A 166 19.84 11.40 14.63
C LYS A 166 21.34 11.38 14.92
N LYS A 167 22.00 10.21 14.91
CA LYS A 167 23.42 10.07 15.26
C LYS A 167 24.40 10.36 14.11
N ARG A 168 23.90 10.68 12.91
CA ARG A 168 24.72 10.89 11.71
C ARG A 168 24.42 12.25 11.06
N PHE A 169 24.47 13.32 11.85
CA PHE A 169 24.75 14.69 11.43
C PHE A 169 25.30 15.45 12.64
#